data_AF-A0A3N5MBL6-F1
#
_entry.id   AF-A0A3N5MBL6-F1
#
_cell.length_a   1.000
_cell.length_b   1.000
_cell.length_c   1.000
_cell.angle_alpha   90.00
_cell.angle_beta   90.00
_cell.angle_gamma   90.00
#
_symmetry.space_group_name_H-M   'P 1'
#
loop_
_entity.id
_entity.type
_entity.pdbx_description
1 polymer ?
#
loop_
_entity_poly.entity_id
_entity_poly.type
_entity_poly.pdbx_seq_one_letter_code
_entity_poly.pdbx_strand_id
1 'polypeptide(L)' 'MRPFNKRPQHLFMVRIWYENGQDSEGQLRGSVEHVPTGKRMYFASLNDMADFIAFQTGKRPSPESLASLANGNKDGKETE' A
#
# COMPACT_ATOMS: atom_id res chain seq x y z
N MET A 1 33.37 8.98 21.81
CA MET A 1 31.90 8.81 21.93
C MET A 1 31.38 8.32 20.58
N ARG A 2 30.91 7.07 20.45
CA ARG A 2 30.37 6.58 19.17
C ARG A 2 28.96 7.15 18.97
N PRO A 3 28.57 7.64 17.79
CA PRO A 3 27.19 8.03 17.55
C PRO A 3 26.31 6.78 17.74
N PHE A 4 25.25 6.91 18.54
CA PHE A 4 24.18 5.92 18.56
C PHE A 4 23.60 5.87 17.15
N ASN A 5 23.93 4.84 16.38
CA ASN A 5 23.21 4.51 15.17
C ASN A 5 21.77 4.22 15.57
N LYS A 6 20.91 5.25 15.56
CA LYS A 6 19.48 5.07 15.65
C LYS A 6 19.09 4.27 14.43
N ARG A 7 18.88 2.96 14.60
CA ARG A 7 18.24 2.15 13.58
C ARG A 7 16.94 2.87 13.21
N PRO A 8 16.60 3.01 11.92
CA PRO A 8 15.34 3.61 11.53
C PRO A 8 14.22 2.82 12.22
N GLN A 9 13.50 3.48 13.11
CA GLN A 9 12.31 2.89 13.73
C GLN A 9 11.14 3.15 12.78
N HIS A 10 10.54 2.07 12.29
CA HIS A 10 9.34 2.14 11.48
C HIS A 10 8.14 1.75 12.35
N LEU A 11 7.15 2.62 12.41
CA LEU A 11 5.86 2.35 13.02
C LEU A 11 4.78 2.58 11.96
N PHE A 12 3.91 1.60 11.78
CA PHE A 12 2.80 1.67 10.86
C PHE A 12 1.48 1.54 11.61
N MET A 13 0.53 2.39 11.26
CA MET A 13 -0.85 2.26 11.71
C MET A 13 -1.70 1.83 10.51
N VAL A 14 -2.35 0.68 10.63
CA VAL A 14 -3.19 0.09 9.59
C VAL A 14 -4.63 0.07 10.06
N ARG A 15 -5.54 0.58 9.23
CA ARG A 15 -6.99 0.48 9.42
C ARG A 15 -7.57 -0.29 8.27
N ILE A 16 -8.36 -1.33 8.55
CA ILE A 16 -9.02 -2.17 7.53
C ILE A 16 -10.51 -2.16 7.85
N TRP A 17 -11.33 -2.03 6.81
CA TRP A 17 -12.78 -2.12 6.90
C TRP A 17 -13.35 -2.79 5.64
N TYR A 18 -14.57 -3.29 5.75
CA TYR A 18 -15.35 -3.75 4.60
C TYR A 18 -16.30 -2.64 4.18
N GLU A 19 -16.31 -2.36 2.88
CA GLU A 19 -17.24 -1.43 2.26
C GLU A 19 -18.30 -2.25 1.51
N ASN A 20 -19.55 -2.21 2.01
CA ASN A 20 -20.66 -2.89 1.35
C ASN A 20 -21.17 -2.02 0.20
N GLY A 21 -21.17 -2.54 -1.02
CA GLY A 21 -21.90 -1.94 -2.14
C GLY A 21 -23.39 -2.33 -2.08
N GLN A 22 -24.27 -1.51 -2.67
CA GLN A 22 -25.70 -1.84 -2.72
C GLN A 22 -25.98 -3.15 -3.48
N ASP A 23 -25.11 -3.55 -4.41
CA ASP A 23 -25.28 -4.74 -5.28
C ASP A 23 -24.00 -5.60 -5.43
N SER A 24 -22.97 -5.40 -4.60
CA SER A 24 -21.68 -6.12 -4.72
C SER A 24 -21.24 -6.77 -3.42
N GLU A 25 -20.52 -7.89 -3.54
CA GLU A 25 -19.81 -8.51 -2.42
C GLU A 25 -18.94 -7.45 -1.72
N GLY A 26 -19.03 -7.37 -0.39
CA GLY A 26 -18.35 -6.35 0.41
C GLY A 26 -16.86 -6.31 0.07
N GLN A 27 -16.37 -5.13 -0.31
CA GLN A 27 -14.99 -4.97 -0.74
C GLN A 27 -14.09 -4.60 0.43
N LEU A 28 -12.94 -5.25 0.50
CA LEU A 28 -11.91 -4.88 1.46
C LEU A 28 -11.33 -3.51 1.08
N ARG A 29 -11.24 -2.65 2.08
CA ARG A 29 -10.62 -1.33 2.01
C ARG A 29 -9.75 -1.12 3.22
N GLY A 30 -8.79 -0.22 3.07
CA GLY A 30 -7.95 0.15 4.19
C GLY A 30 -7.18 1.43 3.98
N SER A 31 -6.51 1.84 5.05
CA SER A 31 -5.45 2.84 5.01
C SER A 31 -4.26 2.40 5.84
N VAL A 32 -3.07 2.75 5.35
CA VAL A 32 -1.80 2.54 6.05
C VAL A 32 -1.10 3.88 6.20
N GLU A 33 -0.59 4.14 7.40
CA GLU A 33 0.15 5.35 7.73
C GLU A 33 1.52 4.98 8.31
N HIS A 34 2.59 5.53 7.75
CA HIS A 34 3.92 5.50 8.35
C HIS A 34 4.03 6.63 9.36
N VAL A 35 3.81 6.30 10.63
CA VAL A 35 3.68 7.25 11.74
C VAL A 35 4.86 8.23 11.85
N PRO A 36 6.13 7.81 11.72
CA PRO A 36 7.26 8.74 11.83
C PRO A 36 7.30 9.83 10.76
N THR A 37 6.75 9.58 9.56
CA THR A 37 6.77 10.56 8.45
C THR A 37 5.39 11.15 8.16
N GLY A 38 4.33 10.69 8.82
CA GLY A 38 2.94 11.05 8.52
C GLY A 38 2.46 10.68 7.12
N LYS A 39 3.22 9.87 6.36
CA LYS A 39 2.83 9.47 5.00
C LYS A 39 1.71 8.45 5.12
N ARG A 40 0.62 8.65 4.37
CA ARG A 40 -0.56 7.77 4.37
C ARG A 40 -0.94 7.38 2.94
N MET A 41 -1.45 6.16 2.81
CA MET A 41 -2.02 5.62 1.57
C MET A 41 -3.33 4.90 1.89
N TYR A 42 -4.34 5.03 1.03
CA TYR A 42 -5.51 4.16 1.01
C TYR A 42 -5.26 2.99 0.08
N PHE A 43 -5.74 1.80 0.44
CA PHE A 43 -5.57 0.59 -0.36
C PHE A 43 -6.90 -0.16 -0.53
N ALA A 44 -7.01 -0.84 -1.68
CA ALA A 44 -8.11 -1.75 -1.99
C ALA A 44 -7.66 -3.22 -1.93
N SER A 45 -6.35 -3.47 -1.79
CA SER A 45 -5.78 -4.80 -1.62
C SER A 45 -4.70 -4.82 -0.53
N LEU A 46 -4.44 -5.99 0.05
CA LEU A 46 -3.35 -6.15 1.02
C LEU A 46 -1.97 -6.04 0.36
N ASN A 47 -1.88 -6.25 -0.95
CA ASN A 47 -0.63 -6.13 -1.70
C ASN A 47 -0.18 -4.67 -1.78
N ASP A 48 -1.09 -3.74 -2.07
CA ASP A 48 -0.77 -2.30 -2.10
C ASP A 48 -0.24 -1.82 -0.73
N MET A 49 -0.82 -2.33 0.36
CA MET A 49 -0.35 -2.07 1.72
C MET A 49 1.07 -2.61 1.94
N ALA A 50 1.34 -3.85 1.51
CA ALA A 50 2.65 -4.48 1.64
C ALA A 50 3.74 -3.70 0.88
N ASP A 51 3.42 -3.18 -0.31
CA ASP A 51 4.35 -2.37 -1.09
C ASP A 51 4.64 -1.02 -0.47
N PHE A 52 3.62 -0.37 0.11
CA PHE A 52 3.82 0.85 0.88
C PHE A 52 4.83 0.62 2.02
N ILE A 53 4.68 -0.47 2.76
CA ILE A 53 5.60 -0.84 3.86
C ILE A 53 6.99 -1.14 3.30
N ALA A 54 7.10 -1.90 2.20
CA ALA A 54 8.37 -2.21 1.56
C ALA A 54 9.11 -0.93 1.14
N PHE A 55 8.42 -0.03 0.42
CA PHE A 55 8.96 1.25 -0.02
C PHE A 55 9.46 2.09 1.15
N GLN A 56 8.68 2.20 2.22
CA GLN A 56 9.04 3.01 3.40
C GLN A 56 10.19 2.40 4.21
N THR A 57 10.41 1.09 4.12
CA THR A 57 11.53 0.38 4.77
C THR A 57 12.77 0.27 3.88
N GLY A 58 12.75 0.86 2.68
CA GLY A 58 13.83 0.72 1.70
C GLY A 58 13.97 -0.69 1.11
N LYS A 59 12.94 -1.52 1.24
CA LYS A 59 12.84 -2.85 0.65
C LYS A 59 12.17 -2.78 -0.72
N ARG A 60 12.50 -3.74 -1.59
CA ARG A 60 11.89 -3.85 -2.91
C ARG A 60 10.42 -4.32 -2.79
N PRO A 61 9.49 -3.75 -3.57
CA PRO A 61 8.11 -4.24 -3.69
C PRO A 61 8.04 -5.70 -4.13
N SER A 62 6.92 -6.38 -3.86
CA SER A 62 6.76 -7.80 -4.22
C SER A 62 6.66 -8.00 -5.75
N PRO A 63 7.09 -9.15 -6.31
CA PRO A 63 6.91 -9.44 -7.73
C PRO A 63 5.45 -9.43 -8.19
N GLU A 64 4.52 -9.87 -7.34
CA GLU A 64 3.07 -9.89 -7.62
C GLU A 64 2.52 -8.47 -7.78
N SER A 65 3.01 -7.54 -6.97
CA SER A 65 2.69 -6.13 -7.05
C SER A 65 3.29 -5.43 -8.27
N LEU A 66 4.50 -5.83 -8.67
CA LEU A 66 5.09 -5.35 -9.92
C LEU A 66 4.28 -5.84 -11.14
N ALA A 67 3.73 -7.06 -11.06
CA ALA A 67 2.84 -7.59 -12.09
C ALA A 67 1.48 -6.88 -12.12
N SER A 68 0.90 -6.49 -10.98
CA SER A 68 -0.34 -5.70 -10.96
C SER A 68 -0.17 -4.30 -11.55
N LEU A 69 0.97 -3.63 -11.30
CA LEU A 69 1.32 -2.36 -11.92
C LEU A 69 1.55 -2.47 -13.43
N ALA A 70 2.13 -3.57 -13.91
CA ALA A 70 2.34 -3.80 -15.35
C ALA A 70 1.03 -4.05 -16.12
N ASN A 71 -0.01 -4.53 -15.44
CA ASN A 71 -1.30 -4.89 -16.05
C ASN A 71 -2.33 -3.75 -16.01
N GLY A 72 -2.19 -2.75 -15.14
CA GLY A 72 -3.13 -1.63 -14.98
C GLY A 72 -3.12 -0.54 -16.06
N ASN A 73 -2.40 -0.73 -17.19
CA ASN A 73 -2.27 0.27 -18.26
C ASN A 73 -2.94 -0.15 -19.59
N LYS A 74 -3.88 -1.12 -19.56
CA LYS A 74 -4.56 -1.64 -20.76
C LYS A 74 -6.01 -1.19 -20.97
N ASP A 75 -6.63 -0.47 -20.03
CA ASP A 75 -8.04 -0.03 -20.18
C ASP A 75 -8.19 1.42 -20.67
N GLY A 76 -7.17 1.92 -21.37
CA GLY A 76 -7.06 3.32 -21.81
C GLY A 76 -7.17 3.54 -23.31
N LYS A 77 -7.79 2.66 -24.10
CA LYS A 77 -8.25 2.95 -25.47
C LYS A 77 -9.35 1.99 -25.91
N GLU A 78 -10.57 2.51 -26.07
CA GLU A 78 -11.41 2.41 -27.28
C GLU A 78 -12.80 2.94 -26.94
N THR A 79 -13.07 4.18 -27.33
CA THR A 79 -14.39 4.56 -27.82
C THR A 79 -14.15 5.39 -29.08
N GLU A 80 -14.80 4.94 -30.15
CA GLU A 80 -14.86 5.46 -31.52
C GLU A 80 -14.80 6.99 -31.69
#